data_AF-A0A3N1D1K2-F1
#
_entry.id   AF-A0A3N1D1K2-F1
#
_cell.length_a   1.000
_cell.length_b   1.000
_cell.length_c   1.000
_cell.angle_alpha   90.00
_cell.angle_beta   90.00
_cell.angle_gamma   90.00
#
_symmetry.space_group_name_H-M   'P 1'
#
loop_
_entity.id
_entity.type
_entity.pdbx_description
1 polymer ?
#
loop_
_entity_poly.entity_id
_entity_poly.type
_entity_poly.pdbx_seq_one_letter_code
_entity_poly.pdbx_strand_id
1 'polypeptide(L)'
;MSGRVASARSAGRPWVLALVAVASAWAFVVAPRVLAGVGTGTGFGGRAELVEAMSASFDGYWASGRREPAAGLASVIEYWARYHVAKAALAGMLLAVFGLLAVRLWRAYARSGGSGRGRRAALASGGGAAAGLAVFALVTVMANVQGAITPFASLLPMLPADGTLAEARRNLAAAPGGPHPPALDLMIEDFARYHAVMAVIAAVVAAALLLGGALLWRATARTERSARSARRVLGTFGILAALLAAALVVVAVANTGTAADPSPAFLAFLEGGW
;
A
#
# COMPACT_ATOMS: atom_id res chain seq x y z
N MET A 1 32.20 44.61 -22.43
CA MET A 1 32.02 44.08 -21.07
C MET A 1 30.92 43.03 -21.10
N SER A 2 31.30 41.80 -20.73
CA SER A 2 30.51 40.58 -20.80
C SER A 2 29.76 40.36 -19.48
N GLY A 3 28.50 39.95 -19.56
CA GLY A 3 27.69 39.59 -18.39
C GLY A 3 26.68 38.50 -18.73
N ARG A 4 27.16 37.28 -19.03
CA ARG A 4 26.28 36.10 -19.03
C ARG A 4 26.11 35.63 -17.59
N VAL A 5 24.98 35.95 -16.99
CA VAL A 5 24.51 35.32 -15.76
C VAL A 5 24.14 33.88 -16.09
N ALA A 6 25.06 32.95 -15.80
CA ALA A 6 24.79 31.53 -15.85
C ALA A 6 23.81 31.19 -14.72
N SER A 7 22.53 30.96 -15.04
CA SER A 7 21.60 30.36 -14.09
C SER A 7 22.03 28.91 -13.86
N ALA A 8 22.76 28.66 -12.77
CA ALA A 8 23.03 27.32 -12.27
C ALA A 8 21.71 26.72 -11.78
N ARG A 9 20.96 26.06 -12.67
CA ARG A 9 19.85 25.21 -12.26
C ARG A 9 20.46 24.06 -11.47
N SER A 10 20.13 23.97 -10.18
CA SER A 10 20.50 22.89 -9.28
C SER A 10 19.96 21.55 -9.82
N ALA A 11 20.75 20.90 -10.67
CA ALA A 11 20.57 19.49 -10.95
C ALA A 11 20.90 18.75 -9.66
N GLY A 12 19.87 18.49 -8.84
CA GLY A 12 19.99 17.71 -7.62
C GLY A 12 20.81 16.44 -7.89
N ARG A 13 21.90 16.28 -7.15
CA ARG A 13 22.89 15.22 -7.38
C ARG A 13 22.19 13.85 -7.24
N PRO A 14 22.30 12.95 -8.23
CA PRO A 14 21.55 11.69 -8.26
C PRO A 14 21.83 10.76 -7.06
N TRP A 15 23.01 10.90 -6.42
CA TRP A 15 23.33 10.17 -5.20
C TRP A 15 22.45 10.57 -4.01
N VAL A 16 21.89 11.78 -3.97
CA VAL A 16 20.98 12.20 -2.90
C VAL A 16 19.70 11.37 -2.93
N LEU A 17 19.13 11.13 -4.12
CA LEU A 17 17.94 10.28 -4.24
C LEU A 17 18.23 8.83 -3.86
N ALA A 18 19.41 8.32 -4.21
CA ALA A 18 19.83 6.97 -3.83
C ALA A 18 19.98 6.85 -2.31
N LEU A 19 20.64 7.82 -1.66
CA LEU A 19 20.78 7.85 -0.20
C LEU A 19 19.42 7.95 0.49
N VAL A 20 18.51 8.83 0.02
CA VAL A 20 17.16 8.94 0.59
C VAL A 20 16.39 7.63 0.40
N ALA A 21 16.47 6.98 -0.77
CA ALA A 21 15.83 5.68 -0.97
C ALA A 21 16.36 4.61 -0.02
N VAL A 22 17.69 4.50 0.16
CA VAL A 22 18.30 3.52 1.09
C VAL A 22 17.92 3.84 2.54
N ALA A 23 18.01 5.10 2.95
CA ALA A 23 17.64 5.53 4.28
C ALA A 23 16.16 5.28 4.58
N SER A 24 15.26 5.61 3.65
CA SER A 24 13.82 5.36 3.79
C SER A 24 13.48 3.87 3.79
N ALA A 25 14.17 3.05 2.99
CA ALA A 25 13.97 1.60 3.00
C ALA A 25 14.42 0.98 4.33
N TRP A 26 15.56 1.42 4.86
CA TRP A 26 16.02 1.00 6.19
C TRP A 26 15.07 1.47 7.29
N ALA A 27 14.66 2.75 7.24
CA ALA A 27 13.69 3.32 8.18
C ALA A 27 12.34 2.58 8.12
N PHE A 28 11.87 2.18 6.94
CA PHE A 28 10.63 1.42 6.76
C PHE A 28 10.61 0.10 7.55
N VAL A 29 11.78 -0.52 7.74
CA VAL A 29 11.92 -1.76 8.52
C VAL A 29 12.02 -1.46 10.02
N VAL A 30 12.80 -0.46 10.40
CA VAL A 30 13.20 -0.26 11.80
C VAL A 30 12.32 0.73 12.57
N ALA A 31 11.89 1.82 11.93
CA ALA A 31 11.22 2.93 12.60
C ALA A 31 9.78 2.62 13.05
N PRO A 32 8.92 1.91 12.28
CA PRO A 32 7.52 1.73 12.64
C PRO A 32 7.30 1.13 14.03
N ARG A 33 8.10 0.13 14.43
CA ARG A 33 8.03 -0.47 15.77
C ARG A 33 8.31 0.51 16.89
N VAL A 34 9.30 1.40 16.70
CA VAL A 34 9.70 2.38 17.70
C VAL A 34 8.63 3.47 17.76
N LEU A 35 8.20 3.98 16.61
CA LEU A 35 7.19 5.04 16.51
C LEU A 35 5.84 4.60 17.07
N ALA A 36 5.44 3.34 16.85
CA ALA A 36 4.19 2.81 17.35
C ALA A 36 4.13 2.71 18.88
N GLY A 37 5.28 2.44 19.53
CA GLY A 37 5.37 2.37 21.00
C GLY A 37 5.49 3.74 21.70
N VAL A 38 5.67 4.82 20.96
CA VAL A 38 5.72 6.17 21.54
C VAL A 38 4.31 6.60 21.95
N GLY A 39 4.13 6.93 23.23
CA GLY A 39 2.89 7.51 23.77
C GLY A 39 1.77 6.53 24.11
N THR A 40 1.93 5.21 23.91
CA THR A 40 0.98 4.17 24.38
C THR A 40 1.35 3.59 25.74
N GLY A 41 2.60 3.75 26.19
CA GLY A 41 3.14 3.04 27.35
C GLY A 41 3.39 1.54 27.11
N THR A 42 3.04 1.04 25.92
CA THR A 42 3.20 -0.35 25.48
C THR A 42 3.95 -0.39 24.14
N GLY A 43 5.15 -0.96 24.15
CA GLY A 43 5.89 -1.28 22.94
C GLY A 43 6.12 -2.78 22.88
N PHE A 44 6.01 -3.37 21.70
CA PHE A 44 6.32 -4.78 21.49
C PHE A 44 7.77 -4.91 20.99
N GLY A 45 8.58 -5.72 21.67
CA GLY A 45 9.97 -6.01 21.34
C GLY A 45 10.14 -6.74 20.00
N GLY A 46 9.07 -7.35 19.48
CA GLY A 46 9.04 -7.97 18.16
C GLY A 46 7.68 -8.54 17.79
N ARG A 47 7.63 -9.26 16.66
CA ARG A 47 6.40 -9.89 16.15
C ARG A 47 5.85 -10.95 17.11
N ALA A 48 6.71 -11.73 17.76
CA ALA A 48 6.27 -12.81 18.66
C ALA A 48 5.47 -12.27 19.85
N GLU A 49 5.98 -11.22 20.50
CA GLU A 49 5.31 -10.57 21.64
C GLU A 49 3.98 -9.91 21.22
N LEU A 50 3.92 -9.31 20.03
CA LEU A 50 2.68 -8.78 19.48
C LEU A 50 1.63 -9.88 19.25
N VAL A 51 2.04 -11.02 18.67
CA VAL A 51 1.15 -12.16 18.43
C VAL A 51 0.65 -12.73 19.75
N GLU A 52 1.53 -12.89 20.74
CA GLU A 52 1.17 -13.37 22.07
C GLU A 52 0.17 -12.44 22.77
N ALA A 53 0.44 -11.13 22.76
CA ALA A 53 -0.45 -10.13 23.32
C ALA A 53 -1.80 -10.05 22.60
N MET A 54 -1.79 -10.17 21.27
CA MET A 54 -3.01 -10.23 20.46
C MET A 54 -3.86 -11.45 20.82
N SER A 55 -3.27 -12.65 20.84
CA SER A 55 -3.98 -13.89 21.17
C SER A 55 -4.57 -13.85 22.59
N ALA A 56 -3.76 -13.50 23.59
CA ALA A 56 -4.23 -13.42 24.98
C ALA A 56 -5.35 -12.38 25.16
N SER A 57 -5.22 -11.21 24.51
CA SER A 57 -6.25 -10.16 24.57
C SER A 57 -7.52 -10.55 23.80
N PHE A 58 -7.38 -11.30 22.71
CA PHE A 58 -8.49 -11.79 21.91
C PHE A 58 -9.31 -12.85 22.64
N ASP A 59 -8.67 -13.78 23.33
CA ASP A 59 -9.34 -14.78 24.17
C ASP A 59 -10.18 -14.10 25.27
N GLY A 60 -9.59 -13.09 25.94
CA GLY A 60 -10.29 -12.29 26.94
C GLY A 60 -11.45 -11.47 26.37
N TYR A 61 -11.29 -10.93 25.15
CA TYR A 61 -12.36 -10.23 24.44
C TYR A 61 -13.51 -11.17 24.09
N TRP A 62 -13.22 -12.34 23.51
CA TRP A 62 -14.22 -13.33 23.14
C TRP A 62 -15.01 -13.83 24.36
N ALA A 63 -14.30 -14.22 25.42
CA ALA A 63 -14.93 -14.69 26.66
C ALA A 63 -15.81 -13.63 27.33
N SER A 64 -15.56 -12.34 27.08
CA SER A 64 -16.39 -11.26 27.63
C SER A 64 -17.80 -11.20 27.03
N GLY A 65 -17.99 -11.76 25.83
CA GLY A 65 -19.25 -11.70 25.08
C GLY A 65 -19.69 -10.30 24.68
N ARG A 66 -18.88 -9.26 24.94
CA ARG A 66 -19.20 -7.87 24.63
C ARG A 66 -18.83 -7.52 23.19
N ARG A 67 -19.53 -6.54 22.64
CA ARG A 67 -19.18 -5.95 21.34
C ARG A 67 -17.90 -5.13 21.42
N GLU A 68 -17.67 -4.41 22.51
CA GLU A 68 -16.54 -3.48 22.60
C GLU A 68 -15.25 -4.20 23.03
N PRO A 69 -14.11 -3.97 22.34
CA PRO A 69 -12.82 -4.52 22.73
C PRO A 69 -12.45 -4.14 24.17
N ALA A 70 -12.00 -5.13 24.94
CA ALA A 70 -11.41 -4.85 26.25
C ALA A 70 -10.13 -4.00 26.11
N ALA A 71 -9.74 -3.30 27.18
CA ALA A 71 -8.60 -2.37 27.17
C ALA A 71 -7.30 -3.00 26.62
N GLY A 72 -7.05 -4.28 26.92
CA GLY A 72 -5.91 -5.02 26.37
C GLY A 72 -5.94 -5.09 24.84
N LEU A 73 -7.04 -5.57 24.25
CA LEU A 73 -7.20 -5.67 22.80
C LEU A 73 -7.19 -4.29 22.13
N ALA A 74 -7.86 -3.30 22.73
CA ALA A 74 -7.85 -1.92 22.24
C ALA A 74 -6.42 -1.34 22.15
N SER A 75 -5.56 -1.65 23.13
CA SER A 75 -4.16 -1.21 23.11
C SER A 75 -3.32 -1.85 21.99
N VAL A 76 -3.57 -3.14 21.70
CA VAL A 76 -2.92 -3.86 20.58
C VAL A 76 -3.36 -3.26 19.24
N ILE A 77 -4.67 -3.02 19.08
CA ILE A 77 -5.27 -2.41 17.89
C ILE A 77 -4.68 -1.01 17.65
N GLU A 78 -4.58 -0.18 18.69
CA GLU A 78 -4.05 1.18 18.58
C GLU A 78 -2.55 1.19 18.23
N TYR A 79 -1.75 0.34 18.86
CA TYR A 79 -0.34 0.16 18.49
C TYR A 79 -0.20 -0.23 17.01
N TRP A 80 -1.02 -1.19 16.55
CA TRP A 80 -0.98 -1.68 15.18
C TRP A 80 -1.39 -0.63 14.15
N ALA A 81 -2.39 0.19 14.46
CA ALA A 81 -2.77 1.34 13.64
C ALA A 81 -1.59 2.30 13.45
N ARG A 82 -0.91 2.70 14.53
CA ARG A 82 0.27 3.59 14.49
C ARG A 82 1.42 2.99 13.71
N TYR A 83 1.65 1.69 13.86
CA TYR A 83 2.66 0.95 13.10
C TYR A 83 2.42 1.06 11.60
N HIS A 84 1.16 0.89 11.16
CA HIS A 84 0.78 1.03 9.76
C HIS A 84 0.82 2.48 9.26
N VAL A 85 0.44 3.47 10.08
CA VAL A 85 0.60 4.90 9.73
C VAL A 85 2.07 5.24 9.45
N ALA A 86 2.99 4.80 10.31
CA ALA A 86 4.42 5.03 10.11
C ALA A 86 4.92 4.39 8.80
N LYS A 87 4.49 3.16 8.51
CA LYS A 87 4.83 2.48 7.24
C LYS A 87 4.23 3.18 6.03
N ALA A 88 2.99 3.65 6.09
CA ALA A 88 2.33 4.36 5.01
C ALA A 88 3.09 5.65 4.67
N ALA A 89 3.51 6.42 5.68
CA ALA A 89 4.30 7.63 5.50
C ALA A 89 5.66 7.35 4.83
N LEU A 90 6.40 6.36 5.32
CA LEU A 90 7.71 5.97 4.77
C LEU A 90 7.60 5.42 3.34
N ALA A 91 6.57 4.60 3.07
CA ALA A 91 6.27 4.11 1.73
C ALA A 91 5.88 5.24 0.78
N GLY A 92 5.15 6.26 1.25
CA GLY A 92 4.81 7.46 0.48
C GLY A 92 6.05 8.26 0.08
N MET A 93 7.03 8.39 0.99
CA MET A 93 8.32 9.01 0.68
C MET A 93 9.10 8.21 -0.37
N LEU A 94 9.14 6.88 -0.25
CA LEU A 94 9.76 6.00 -1.25
C LEU A 94 9.08 6.12 -2.62
N LEU A 95 7.75 6.13 -2.66
CA LEU A 95 6.96 6.34 -3.88
C LEU A 95 7.33 7.65 -4.57
N ALA A 96 7.43 8.76 -3.81
CA ALA A 96 7.83 10.05 -4.35
C ALA A 96 9.26 10.03 -4.92
N VAL A 97 10.21 9.40 -4.21
CA VAL A 97 11.62 9.28 -4.65
C VAL A 97 11.73 8.45 -5.93
N PHE A 98 11.13 7.26 -5.97
CA PHE A 98 11.20 6.38 -7.13
C PHE A 98 10.43 6.94 -8.32
N GLY A 99 9.27 7.56 -8.10
CA GLY A 99 8.52 8.26 -9.15
C GLY A 99 9.34 9.39 -9.76
N LEU A 100 9.97 10.23 -8.94
CA LEU A 100 10.83 11.32 -9.41
C LEU A 100 12.06 10.79 -10.15
N LEU A 101 12.69 9.73 -9.65
CA LEU A 101 13.83 9.09 -10.31
C LEU A 101 13.43 8.52 -11.67
N ALA A 102 12.33 7.78 -11.74
CA ALA A 102 11.79 7.24 -12.99
C ALA A 102 11.55 8.37 -14.00
N VAL A 103 10.85 9.44 -13.61
CA VAL A 103 10.61 10.60 -14.48
C VAL A 103 11.91 11.22 -14.99
N ARG A 104 12.93 11.36 -14.13
CA ARG A 104 14.24 11.92 -14.53
C ARG A 104 14.97 11.01 -15.51
N LEU A 105 15.02 9.71 -15.26
CA LEU A 105 15.69 8.73 -16.11
C LEU A 105 15.00 8.60 -17.48
N TRP A 106 13.67 8.56 -17.51
CA TRP A 106 12.90 8.49 -18.75
C TRP A 106 12.97 9.78 -19.57
N ARG A 107 13.01 10.96 -18.92
CA ARG A 107 13.28 12.24 -19.61
C ARG A 107 14.69 12.29 -20.18
N ALA A 108 15.68 11.73 -19.48
CA ALA A 108 17.04 11.64 -19.99
C ALA A 108 17.13 10.66 -21.17
N TYR A 109 16.46 9.51 -21.10
CA TYR A 109 16.34 8.56 -22.20
C TYR A 109 15.67 9.18 -23.43
N ALA A 110 14.59 9.93 -23.25
CA ALA A 110 13.89 10.58 -24.36
C ALA A 110 14.77 11.61 -25.10
N ARG A 111 15.72 12.25 -24.40
CA ARG A 111 16.66 13.23 -24.96
C ARG A 111 17.97 12.64 -25.49
N SER A 112 18.24 11.36 -25.29
CA SER A 112 19.52 10.74 -25.66
C SER A 112 19.60 10.34 -27.14
N GLY A 113 19.01 11.14 -28.04
CA GLY A 113 19.18 10.97 -29.49
C GLY A 113 20.65 11.16 -29.86
N GLY A 114 21.27 10.18 -30.51
CA GLY A 114 22.71 10.20 -30.85
C GLY A 114 23.66 9.72 -29.75
N SER A 115 23.17 9.34 -28.56
CA SER A 115 24.01 8.74 -27.51
C SER A 115 24.31 7.25 -27.79
N GLY A 116 25.49 6.77 -27.39
CA GLY A 116 25.89 5.37 -27.56
C GLY A 116 24.91 4.35 -26.94
N ARG A 117 24.82 3.16 -27.54
CA ARG A 117 23.85 2.10 -27.17
C ARG A 117 23.89 1.76 -25.67
N GLY A 118 25.07 1.67 -25.07
CA GLY A 118 25.24 1.37 -23.64
C GLY A 118 24.57 2.38 -22.71
N ARG A 119 24.71 3.68 -22.98
CA ARG A 119 24.06 4.74 -22.18
C ARG A 119 22.53 4.68 -22.30
N ARG A 120 22.01 4.42 -23.51
CA ARG A 120 20.56 4.25 -23.71
C ARG A 120 20.02 3.05 -22.96
N ALA A 121 20.75 1.92 -22.98
CA ALA A 121 20.39 0.72 -22.24
C ALA A 121 20.36 0.98 -20.73
N ALA A 122 21.40 1.62 -20.17
CA ALA A 122 21.47 1.95 -18.75
C ALA A 122 20.34 2.89 -18.29
N LEU A 123 19.98 3.89 -19.10
CA LEU A 123 18.85 4.79 -18.80
C LEU A 123 17.50 4.07 -18.84
N ALA A 124 17.31 3.16 -19.80
CA ALA A 124 16.08 2.39 -19.92
C ALA A 124 15.94 1.37 -18.78
N SER A 125 17.01 0.63 -18.45
CA SER A 125 16.99 -0.35 -17.35
C SER A 125 16.79 0.34 -16.00
N GLY A 126 17.54 1.42 -15.73
CA GLY A 126 17.38 2.20 -14.50
C GLY A 126 16.00 2.85 -14.41
N GLY A 127 15.48 3.39 -15.52
CA GLY A 127 14.14 3.96 -15.57
C GLY A 127 13.04 2.92 -15.35
N GLY A 128 13.20 1.72 -15.92
CA GLY A 128 12.30 0.58 -15.70
C GLY A 128 12.32 0.10 -14.25
N ALA A 129 13.50 -0.10 -13.68
CA ALA A 129 13.66 -0.50 -12.27
C ALA A 129 13.04 0.53 -11.32
N ALA A 130 13.30 1.82 -11.53
CA ALA A 130 12.71 2.89 -10.72
C ALA A 130 11.17 2.92 -10.85
N ALA A 131 10.62 2.69 -12.04
CA ALA A 131 9.17 2.62 -12.23
C ALA A 131 8.56 1.39 -11.53
N GLY A 132 9.21 0.23 -11.61
CA GLY A 132 8.78 -0.98 -10.88
C GLY A 132 8.79 -0.79 -9.36
N LEU A 133 9.84 -0.17 -8.83
CA LEU A 133 9.95 0.17 -7.41
C LEU A 133 8.89 1.21 -6.98
N ALA A 134 8.53 2.15 -7.85
CA ALA A 134 7.44 3.08 -7.58
C ALA A 134 6.08 2.35 -7.50
N VAL A 135 5.80 1.39 -8.39
CA VAL A 135 4.58 0.58 -8.32
C VAL A 135 4.56 -0.25 -7.04
N PHE A 136 5.68 -0.88 -6.66
CA PHE A 136 5.78 -1.62 -5.40
C PHE A 136 5.55 -0.71 -4.18
N ALA A 137 6.14 0.49 -4.17
CA ALA A 137 5.92 1.46 -3.10
C ALA A 137 4.46 1.93 -3.03
N LEU A 138 3.79 2.09 -4.18
CA LEU A 138 2.36 2.41 -4.25
C LEU A 138 1.49 1.31 -3.61
N VAL A 139 1.71 0.04 -3.97
CA VAL A 139 1.01 -1.10 -3.33
C VAL A 139 1.27 -1.12 -1.83
N THR A 140 2.52 -0.86 -1.42
CA THR A 140 2.89 -0.76 0.00
C THR A 140 2.14 0.37 0.71
N VAL A 141 1.99 1.54 0.11
CA VAL A 141 1.17 2.64 0.67
C VAL A 141 -0.28 2.18 0.83
N MET A 142 -0.87 1.60 -0.21
CA MET A 142 -2.27 1.16 -0.18
C MET A 142 -2.53 0.17 0.96
N ALA A 143 -1.70 -0.88 1.07
CA ALA A 143 -1.83 -1.90 2.11
C ALA A 143 -1.65 -1.31 3.53
N ASN A 144 -0.75 -0.34 3.71
CA ASN A 144 -0.52 0.26 5.02
C ASN A 144 -1.56 1.33 5.38
N VAL A 145 -2.15 2.03 4.41
CA VAL A 145 -3.31 2.90 4.68
C VAL A 145 -4.52 2.06 5.09
N GLN A 146 -4.75 0.94 4.41
CA GLN A 146 -5.80 -0.01 4.77
C GLN A 146 -5.59 -0.57 6.19
N GLY A 147 -4.40 -1.09 6.50
CA GLY A 147 -4.07 -1.59 7.84
C GLY A 147 -4.17 -0.53 8.95
N ALA A 148 -3.93 0.75 8.63
CA ALA A 148 -4.10 1.84 9.59
C ALA A 148 -5.57 2.18 9.88
N ILE A 149 -6.46 2.07 8.89
CA ILE A 149 -7.89 2.42 9.02
C ILE A 149 -8.68 1.27 9.65
N THR A 150 -8.32 0.03 9.32
CA THR A 150 -8.96 -1.22 9.79
C THR A 150 -7.94 -2.12 10.49
N PRO A 151 -7.37 -1.65 11.61
CA PRO A 151 -6.30 -2.34 12.32
C PRO A 151 -6.73 -3.70 12.87
N PHE A 152 -7.97 -3.85 13.35
CA PHE A 152 -8.43 -5.09 13.95
C PHE A 152 -8.53 -6.23 12.94
N ALA A 153 -9.21 -6.02 11.80
CA ALA A 153 -9.26 -6.97 10.69
C ALA A 153 -7.86 -7.34 10.17
N SER A 154 -6.94 -6.37 10.11
CA SER A 154 -5.56 -6.63 9.67
C SER A 154 -4.70 -7.39 10.68
N LEU A 155 -5.14 -7.49 11.95
CA LEU A 155 -4.51 -8.30 12.99
C LEU A 155 -5.03 -9.74 13.01
N LEU A 156 -6.25 -10.01 12.53
CA LEU A 156 -6.83 -11.36 12.52
C LEU A 156 -5.92 -12.43 11.89
N PRO A 157 -5.17 -12.16 10.80
CA PRO A 157 -4.23 -13.13 10.23
C PRO A 157 -3.08 -13.56 11.16
N MET A 158 -2.88 -12.86 12.27
CA MET A 158 -1.86 -13.18 13.26
C MET A 158 -2.37 -14.14 14.34
N LEU A 159 -3.69 -14.30 14.47
CA LEU A 159 -4.27 -15.21 15.43
C LEU A 159 -4.03 -16.65 14.99
N PRO A 160 -3.77 -17.57 15.94
CA PRO A 160 -3.65 -18.97 15.63
C PRO A 160 -5.02 -19.52 15.19
N ALA A 161 -5.01 -20.49 14.27
CA ALA A 161 -6.22 -21.02 13.64
C ALA A 161 -7.10 -21.89 14.57
N ASP A 162 -6.59 -22.25 15.74
CA ASP A 162 -7.23 -23.06 16.76
C ASP A 162 -7.88 -22.21 17.87
N GLY A 163 -8.34 -22.87 18.94
CA GLY A 163 -8.96 -22.20 20.09
C GLY A 163 -10.16 -21.33 19.71
N THR A 164 -10.10 -20.06 20.13
CA THR A 164 -11.15 -19.05 19.97
C THR A 164 -11.46 -18.75 18.50
N LEU A 165 -10.45 -18.75 17.61
CA LEU A 165 -10.68 -18.48 16.19
C LEU A 165 -11.45 -19.64 15.53
N ALA A 166 -11.18 -20.88 15.94
CA ALA A 166 -11.94 -22.04 15.51
C ALA A 166 -13.39 -22.00 16.03
N GLU A 167 -13.64 -21.41 17.20
CA GLU A 167 -14.99 -21.19 17.72
C GLU A 167 -15.75 -20.13 16.93
N ALA A 168 -15.13 -18.99 16.65
CA ALA A 168 -15.68 -17.95 15.79
C ALA A 168 -16.08 -18.52 14.42
N ARG A 169 -15.22 -19.36 13.83
CA ARG A 169 -15.50 -20.08 12.58
C ARG A 169 -16.73 -20.97 12.68
N ARG A 170 -16.86 -21.78 13.74
CA ARG A 170 -18.02 -22.65 13.97
C ARG A 170 -19.31 -21.84 14.12
N ASN A 171 -19.26 -20.74 14.88
CA ASN A 171 -20.42 -19.87 15.09
C ASN A 171 -20.88 -19.20 13.79
N LEU A 172 -19.94 -18.77 12.95
CA LEU A 172 -20.26 -18.21 11.63
C LEU A 172 -20.83 -19.27 10.68
N ALA A 173 -20.23 -20.45 10.62
CA ALA A 173 -20.69 -21.55 9.78
C ALA A 173 -22.09 -22.06 10.17
N ALA A 174 -22.43 -22.05 11.46
CA ALA A 174 -23.72 -22.50 11.95
C ALA A 174 -24.88 -21.57 11.56
N ALA A 175 -24.61 -20.26 11.38
CA ALA A 175 -25.65 -19.28 11.07
C ALA A 175 -25.14 -18.13 10.17
N PRO A 176 -24.74 -18.36 8.90
CA PRO A 176 -24.01 -17.38 8.07
C PRO A 176 -24.68 -16.00 7.88
N GLY A 177 -26.00 -15.93 8.02
CA GLY A 177 -26.79 -14.68 8.01
C GLY A 177 -27.76 -14.57 9.17
N GLY A 178 -27.51 -15.31 10.26
CA GLY A 178 -28.33 -15.32 11.46
C GLY A 178 -27.73 -14.48 12.59
N PRO A 179 -28.37 -14.46 13.77
CA PRO A 179 -27.83 -13.79 14.94
C PRO A 179 -26.49 -14.40 15.35
N HIS A 180 -25.50 -13.55 15.60
CA HIS A 180 -24.18 -13.95 16.09
C HIS A 180 -23.91 -13.41 17.50
N PRO A 181 -22.90 -13.96 18.20
CA PRO A 181 -22.35 -13.30 19.37
C PRO A 181 -21.88 -11.88 19.01
N PRO A 182 -22.08 -10.87 19.88
CA PRO A 182 -21.73 -9.48 19.59
C PRO A 182 -20.26 -9.27 19.18
N ALA A 183 -19.36 -10.11 19.70
CA ALA A 183 -17.95 -10.08 19.36
C ALA A 183 -17.70 -10.48 17.89
N LEU A 184 -18.43 -11.49 17.40
CA LEU A 184 -18.37 -11.96 16.01
C LEU A 184 -19.00 -10.94 15.05
N ASP A 185 -20.09 -10.28 15.45
CA ASP A 185 -20.68 -9.20 14.65
C ASP A 185 -19.67 -8.06 14.39
N LEU A 186 -18.88 -7.69 15.41
CA LEU A 186 -17.83 -6.68 15.23
C LEU A 186 -16.75 -7.16 14.25
N MET A 187 -16.35 -8.44 14.34
CA MET A 187 -15.34 -9.00 13.42
C MET A 187 -15.83 -8.99 11.97
N ILE A 188 -17.10 -9.37 11.74
CA ILE A 188 -17.73 -9.33 10.42
C ILE A 188 -17.81 -7.87 9.91
N GLU A 189 -18.23 -6.93 10.75
CA GLU A 189 -18.31 -5.51 10.40
C GLU A 189 -16.93 -4.93 10.05
N ASP A 190 -15.90 -5.18 10.88
CA ASP A 190 -14.57 -4.66 10.62
C ASP A 190 -13.92 -5.33 9.39
N PHE A 191 -14.21 -6.60 9.14
CA PHE A 191 -13.81 -7.29 7.90
C PHE A 191 -14.49 -6.66 6.67
N ALA A 192 -15.79 -6.39 6.73
CA ALA A 192 -16.51 -5.67 5.66
C ALA A 192 -15.89 -4.29 5.41
N ARG A 193 -15.58 -3.56 6.50
CA ARG A 193 -14.92 -2.26 6.44
C ARG A 193 -13.51 -2.34 5.84
N TYR A 194 -12.74 -3.36 6.18
CA TYR A 194 -11.40 -3.62 5.61
C TYR A 194 -11.44 -3.71 4.09
N HIS A 195 -12.42 -4.45 3.54
CA HIS A 195 -12.62 -4.56 2.11
C HIS A 195 -13.19 -3.27 1.48
N ALA A 196 -14.15 -2.61 2.14
CA ALA A 196 -14.68 -1.33 1.66
C ALA A 196 -13.58 -0.25 1.54
N VAL A 197 -12.69 -0.17 2.52
CA VAL A 197 -11.54 0.74 2.50
C VAL A 197 -10.62 0.43 1.32
N MET A 198 -10.31 -0.84 1.05
CA MET A 198 -9.49 -1.21 -0.10
C MET A 198 -10.16 -0.87 -1.42
N ALA A 199 -11.48 -1.05 -1.52
CA ALA A 199 -12.24 -0.69 -2.71
C ALA A 199 -12.13 0.80 -3.01
N VAL A 200 -12.29 1.65 -1.98
CA VAL A 200 -12.12 3.11 -2.10
C VAL A 200 -10.70 3.48 -2.49
N ILE A 201 -9.69 2.92 -1.82
CA ILE A 201 -8.27 3.19 -2.14
C ILE A 201 -7.97 2.81 -3.60
N ALA A 202 -8.36 1.61 -4.02
CA ALA A 202 -8.15 1.12 -5.37
C ALA A 202 -8.85 1.99 -6.41
N ALA A 203 -10.10 2.42 -6.16
CA ALA A 203 -10.85 3.30 -7.04
C ALA A 203 -10.18 4.68 -7.19
N VAL A 204 -9.71 5.29 -6.09
CA VAL A 204 -9.01 6.59 -6.11
C VAL A 204 -7.72 6.49 -6.90
N VAL A 205 -6.93 5.44 -6.67
CA VAL A 205 -5.66 5.23 -7.40
C VAL A 205 -5.92 4.94 -8.89
N ALA A 206 -6.94 4.14 -9.21
CA ALA A 206 -7.33 3.88 -10.59
C ALA A 206 -7.75 5.18 -11.31
N ALA A 207 -8.56 6.03 -10.67
CA ALA A 207 -8.96 7.32 -11.22
C ALA A 207 -7.75 8.24 -11.49
N ALA A 208 -6.79 8.29 -10.55
CA ALA A 208 -5.55 9.05 -10.74
C ALA A 208 -4.70 8.52 -11.89
N LEU A 209 -4.60 7.19 -12.05
CA LEU A 209 -3.89 6.55 -13.16
C LEU A 209 -4.57 6.80 -14.51
N LEU A 210 -5.90 6.74 -14.58
CA LEU A 210 -6.66 7.05 -15.79
C LEU A 210 -6.47 8.51 -16.20
N LEU A 211 -6.56 9.45 -15.24
CA LEU A 211 -6.30 10.86 -15.49
C LEU A 211 -4.87 11.08 -15.99
N GLY A 212 -3.88 10.49 -15.30
CA GLY A 212 -2.48 10.55 -15.70
C GLY A 212 -2.24 9.97 -17.10
N GLY A 213 -2.83 8.80 -17.39
CA GLY A 213 -2.78 8.14 -18.68
C GLY A 213 -3.39 8.99 -19.80
N ALA A 214 -4.53 9.63 -19.56
CA ALA A 214 -5.16 10.55 -20.51
C ALA A 214 -4.28 11.78 -20.78
N LEU A 215 -3.63 12.34 -19.76
CA LEU A 215 -2.67 13.43 -19.92
C LEU A 215 -1.45 13.00 -20.72
N LEU A 216 -0.90 11.81 -20.48
CA LEU A 216 0.20 11.23 -21.25
C LEU A 216 -0.19 10.97 -22.71
N TRP A 217 -1.41 10.50 -22.95
CA TRP A 217 -1.95 10.29 -24.30
C TRP A 217 -2.06 11.62 -25.06
N ARG A 218 -2.62 12.65 -24.42
CA ARG A 218 -2.67 14.03 -24.97
C ARG A 218 -1.27 14.56 -25.26
N ALA A 219 -0.30 14.35 -24.37
CA ALA A 219 1.09 14.76 -24.58
C ALA A 219 1.74 14.01 -25.75
N THR A 220 1.44 12.72 -25.92
CA THR A 220 1.91 11.91 -27.05
C THR A 220 1.40 12.46 -28.38
N ALA A 221 0.12 12.83 -28.45
CA ALA A 221 -0.49 13.41 -29.65
C ALA A 221 0.14 14.75 -30.05
N ARG A 222 0.49 15.59 -29.06
CA ARG A 222 1.14 16.91 -29.26
C ARG A 222 2.63 16.84 -29.57
N THR A 223 3.28 15.70 -29.31
CA THR A 223 4.72 15.57 -29.54
C THR A 223 5.01 15.35 -31.03
N GLU A 224 5.95 16.11 -31.60
CA GLU A 224 6.34 16.00 -33.01
C GLU A 224 6.72 14.56 -33.42
N ARG A 225 6.45 14.20 -34.69
CA ARG A 225 6.77 12.87 -35.24
C ARG A 225 8.28 12.59 -35.29
N SER A 226 9.09 13.64 -35.38
CA SER A 226 10.56 13.60 -35.33
C SER A 226 11.08 13.08 -33.97
N ALA A 227 10.37 13.36 -32.87
CA ALA A 227 10.73 12.98 -31.50
C ALA A 227 10.23 11.57 -31.12
N ARG A 228 10.56 10.55 -31.94
CA ARG A 228 10.07 9.15 -31.79
C ARG A 228 10.29 8.56 -30.39
N SER A 229 11.44 8.82 -29.77
CA SER A 229 11.79 8.28 -28.44
C SER A 229 10.87 8.83 -27.35
N ALA A 230 10.54 10.13 -27.41
CA ALA A 230 9.64 10.77 -26.45
C ALA A 230 8.20 10.25 -26.62
N ARG A 231 7.72 10.15 -27.86
CA ARG A 231 6.39 9.58 -28.17
C ARG A 231 6.25 8.15 -27.67
N ARG A 232 7.27 7.31 -27.86
CA ARG A 232 7.26 5.92 -27.37
C ARG A 232 7.14 5.85 -25.85
N VAL A 233 7.96 6.62 -25.13
CA VAL A 233 7.91 6.66 -23.66
C VAL A 233 6.53 7.08 -23.16
N LEU A 234 5.99 8.20 -23.66
CA LEU A 234 4.68 8.70 -23.24
C LEU A 234 3.56 7.69 -23.54
N GLY A 235 3.57 7.09 -24.74
CA GLY A 235 2.60 6.07 -25.13
C GLY A 235 2.69 4.81 -24.26
N THR A 236 3.89 4.30 -24.00
CA THR A 236 4.11 3.13 -23.12
C THR A 236 3.59 3.41 -21.71
N PHE A 237 3.92 4.55 -21.11
CA PHE A 237 3.40 4.90 -19.79
C PHE A 237 1.88 5.11 -19.77
N GLY A 238 1.30 5.66 -20.84
CA GLY A 238 -0.15 5.76 -20.99
C GLY A 238 -0.83 4.39 -20.98
N ILE A 239 -0.28 3.43 -21.75
CA ILE A 239 -0.78 2.05 -21.78
C ILE A 239 -0.62 1.37 -20.42
N LEU A 240 0.56 1.47 -19.80
CA LEU A 240 0.81 0.87 -18.48
C LEU A 240 -0.11 1.46 -17.40
N ALA A 241 -0.36 2.77 -17.43
CA ALA A 241 -1.30 3.41 -16.51
C ALA A 241 -2.73 2.89 -16.71
N ALA A 242 -3.18 2.71 -17.96
CA ALA A 242 -4.49 2.14 -18.26
C ALA A 242 -4.60 0.67 -17.80
N LEU A 243 -3.57 -0.15 -18.02
CA LEU A 243 -3.54 -1.55 -17.57
C LEU A 243 -3.57 -1.66 -16.04
N LEU A 244 -2.76 -0.85 -15.34
CA LEU A 244 -2.77 -0.81 -13.88
C LEU A 244 -4.10 -0.30 -13.33
N ALA A 245 -4.70 0.71 -13.96
CA ALA A 245 -6.03 1.18 -13.57
C ALA A 245 -7.09 0.09 -13.75
N ALA A 246 -7.06 -0.64 -14.86
CA ALA A 246 -7.98 -1.76 -15.10
C ALA A 246 -7.85 -2.85 -14.01
N ALA A 247 -6.61 -3.24 -13.68
CA ALA A 247 -6.36 -4.19 -12.58
C ALA A 247 -6.91 -3.68 -11.23
N LEU A 248 -6.72 -2.40 -10.92
CA LEU A 248 -7.25 -1.80 -9.69
C LEU A 248 -8.77 -1.67 -9.68
N VAL A 249 -9.42 -1.47 -10.83
CA VAL A 249 -10.88 -1.52 -10.94
C VAL A 249 -11.38 -2.93 -10.60
N VAL A 250 -10.72 -3.98 -11.09
CA VAL A 250 -11.05 -5.37 -10.71
C VAL A 250 -10.91 -5.57 -9.20
N VAL A 251 -9.81 -5.10 -8.60
CA VAL A 251 -9.62 -5.14 -7.14
C VAL A 251 -10.75 -4.39 -6.42
N ALA A 252 -11.11 -3.19 -6.88
CA ALA A 252 -12.17 -2.41 -6.25
C ALA A 252 -13.54 -3.09 -6.32
N VAL A 253 -13.89 -3.68 -7.47
CA VAL A 253 -15.15 -4.41 -7.66
C VAL A 253 -15.19 -5.65 -6.76
N ALA A 254 -14.12 -6.45 -6.75
CA ALA A 254 -14.04 -7.64 -5.91
C ALA A 254 -14.20 -7.30 -4.42
N ASN A 255 -13.49 -6.27 -3.95
CA ASN A 255 -13.59 -5.82 -2.57
C ASN A 255 -14.95 -5.20 -2.23
N THR A 256 -15.61 -4.54 -3.19
CA THR A 256 -16.98 -4.04 -2.99
C THR A 256 -17.95 -5.20 -2.80
N GLY A 257 -17.81 -6.27 -3.59
CA GLY A 257 -18.60 -7.49 -3.41
C GLY A 257 -18.41 -8.11 -2.03
N THR A 258 -17.16 -8.28 -1.60
CA THR A 258 -16.84 -8.78 -0.26
C THR A 258 -17.36 -7.88 0.86
N ALA A 259 -17.30 -6.56 0.69
CA ALA A 259 -17.84 -5.64 1.68
C ALA A 259 -19.38 -5.68 1.77
N ALA A 260 -20.07 -5.94 0.65
CA ALA A 260 -21.52 -6.00 0.58
C ALA A 260 -22.09 -7.31 1.15
N ASP A 261 -21.36 -8.41 1.01
CA ASP A 261 -21.69 -9.73 1.58
C ASP A 261 -20.45 -10.35 2.24
N PRO A 262 -20.10 -9.91 3.47
CA PRO A 262 -18.84 -10.26 4.11
C PRO A 262 -18.80 -11.68 4.69
N SER A 263 -19.94 -12.25 5.09
CA SER A 263 -19.97 -13.52 5.84
C SER A 263 -19.34 -14.69 5.08
N PRO A 264 -19.62 -14.94 3.79
CA PRO A 264 -19.01 -16.06 3.07
C PRO A 264 -17.50 -15.90 2.90
N ALA A 265 -17.04 -14.69 2.58
CA ALA A 265 -15.62 -14.39 2.42
C ALA A 265 -14.87 -14.44 3.76
N PHE A 266 -15.52 -13.99 4.84
CA PHE A 266 -14.94 -14.05 6.17
C PHE A 266 -14.84 -15.50 6.67
N LEU A 267 -15.84 -16.34 6.39
CA LEU A 267 -15.77 -17.77 6.67
C LEU A 267 -14.60 -18.44 5.91
N ALA A 268 -14.46 -18.16 4.61
CA ALA A 268 -13.35 -18.65 3.81
C ALA A 268 -12.00 -18.18 4.36
N PHE A 269 -11.91 -16.94 4.82
CA PHE A 269 -10.72 -16.40 5.49
C PHE A 269 -10.36 -17.20 6.76
N LEU A 270 -11.35 -17.51 7.61
CA LEU A 270 -11.14 -18.31 8.82
C LEU A 270 -10.76 -19.78 8.52
N GLU A 271 -11.05 -20.27 7.32
CA GLU A 271 -10.63 -21.59 6.83
C GLU A 271 -9.21 -21.60 6.24
N GLY A 272 -8.55 -20.43 6.19
CA GLY A 272 -7.21 -20.27 5.61
C GLY A 272 -7.22 -19.86 4.14
N GLY A 273 -8.38 -19.53 3.58
CA GLY A 273 -8.51 -18.94 2.25
C GLY A 273 -8.04 -17.48 2.21
N TRP A 274 -7.35 -17.09 1.14
CA TRP A 274 -6.91 -15.72 0.86
C TRP A 274 -7.36 -15.28 -0.53
#